data_AF-A0A2M8Q925-F1
#
_entry.id   AF-A0A2M8Q925-F1
#
_cell.length_a   1.000
_cell.length_b   1.000
_cell.length_c   1.000
_cell.angle_alpha   90.00
_cell.angle_beta   90.00
_cell.angle_gamma   90.00
#
_symmetry.space_group_name_H-M   'P 1'
#
loop_
_entity.id
_entity.type
_entity.pdbx_description
1 polymer ?
#
loop_
_entity_poly.entity_id
_entity_poly.type
_entity_poly.pdbx_seq_one_letter_code
_entity_poly.pdbx_strand_id
1 'polypeptide(L)'
;MAPLSVWILGDQLLRGHPALLAAERLAERSRIRVLLIESEQRKARLPYHRKKLVLLISAMRHYAEELRSLGYTVDYVRAPTALEGLRRHVEAHRPARLLTMAAAEY
;
A
#
# COMPACT_ATOMS: atom_id res chain seq x y z
N MET A 1 -8.58 18.13 10.97
CA MET A 1 -8.21 17.81 9.58
C MET A 1 -8.40 16.31 9.35
N ALA A 2 -8.94 15.91 8.20
CA ALA A 2 -9.32 14.53 7.93
C ALA A 2 -8.11 13.64 7.55
N PRO A 3 -8.16 12.32 7.83
CA PRO A 3 -7.02 11.41 7.65
C PRO A 3 -6.64 11.26 6.17
N LEU A 4 -5.34 11.17 5.88
CA LEU A 4 -4.80 10.91 4.54
C LEU A 4 -4.36 9.46 4.41
N SER A 5 -4.64 8.87 3.26
CA SER A 5 -4.12 7.55 2.92
C SER A 5 -3.17 7.60 1.73
N VAL A 6 -2.12 6.79 1.79
CA VAL A 6 -1.16 6.59 0.69
C VAL A 6 -1.21 5.14 0.26
N TRP A 7 -1.70 4.86 -0.94
CA TRP A 7 -1.74 3.50 -1.47
C TRP A 7 -0.46 3.21 -2.27
N ILE A 8 0.33 2.27 -1.76
CA ILE A 8 1.59 1.81 -2.35
C ILE A 8 1.39 0.42 -2.95
N LEU A 9 1.79 0.25 -4.22
CA LEU A 9 1.70 -1.04 -4.92
C LEU A 9 2.92 -1.92 -4.63
N GLY A 10 2.78 -3.23 -4.84
CA GLY A 10 3.81 -4.22 -4.50
C GLY A 10 5.11 -4.12 -5.30
N ASP A 11 5.11 -3.36 -6.39
CA ASP A 11 6.25 -3.03 -7.25
C ASP A 11 6.82 -1.62 -6.98
N GLN A 12 6.25 -0.87 -6.03
CA GLN A 12 6.63 0.50 -5.70
C GLN A 12 7.33 0.59 -4.32
N LEU A 13 8.00 -0.46 -3.85
CA LEU A 13 8.56 -0.53 -2.49
C LEU A 13 9.86 0.28 -2.36
N LEU A 14 9.72 1.61 -2.29
CA LEU A 14 10.82 2.58 -2.31
C LEU A 14 10.99 3.26 -0.95
N ARG A 15 12.23 3.51 -0.52
CA ARG A 15 12.52 4.30 0.68
C ARG A 15 12.00 5.74 0.58
N GLY A 16 12.17 6.36 -0.59
CA GLY A 16 11.68 7.71 -0.91
C GLY A 16 10.43 7.67 -1.79
N HIS A 17 9.35 7.02 -1.33
CA HIS A 17 8.14 6.85 -2.14
C HIS A 17 7.49 8.22 -2.46
N PRO A 18 7.27 8.58 -3.75
CA PRO A 18 6.83 9.92 -4.13
C PRO A 18 5.46 10.31 -3.56
N ALA A 19 4.49 9.38 -3.55
CA ALA A 19 3.17 9.63 -2.95
C ALA A 19 3.23 9.84 -1.42
N LEU A 20 4.22 9.22 -0.75
CA LEU A 20 4.41 9.37 0.68
C LEU A 20 5.06 10.72 1.00
N LEU A 21 6.10 11.09 0.24
CA LEU A 21 6.71 12.42 0.30
C LEU A 21 5.69 13.54 0.01
N ALA A 22 4.78 13.34 -0.94
CA ALA A 22 3.71 14.28 -1.21
C ALA A 22 2.72 14.38 -0.04
N ALA A 23 2.38 13.26 0.61
CA ALA A 23 1.50 13.26 1.77
C ALA A 23 2.15 13.96 2.99
N GLU A 24 3.45 13.76 3.23
CA GLU A 24 4.18 14.42 4.33
C GLU A 24 4.24 15.95 4.19
N ARG A 25 4.10 16.48 2.96
CA ARG A 25 3.95 17.94 2.73
C ARG A 25 2.57 18.47 3.09
N LEU A 26 1.57 17.59 3.25
CA LEU A 26 0.16 17.94 3.46
C LEU A 26 -0.32 17.64 4.88
N ALA A 27 0.31 16.69 5.57
CA ALA A 27 -0.03 16.33 6.94
C ALA A 27 1.17 15.74 7.69
N GLU A 28 1.12 15.83 9.01
CA GLU A 28 2.05 15.13 9.88
C GLU A 28 1.96 13.61 9.69
N ARG A 29 3.08 12.91 9.91
CA ARG A 29 3.20 11.45 9.75
C ARG A 29 2.15 10.66 10.53
N SER A 30 1.76 11.13 11.72
CA SER A 30 0.72 10.53 12.58
C SER A 30 -0.67 10.49 11.93
N ARG A 31 -0.91 11.32 10.91
CA ARG A 31 -2.18 11.43 10.17
C ARG A 31 -2.15 10.78 8.79
N ILE A 32 -1.02 10.16 8.44
CA ILE A 32 -0.83 9.45 7.17
C ILE A 32 -0.92 7.95 7.44
N ARG A 33 -1.85 7.29 6.76
CA ARG A 33 -1.97 5.83 6.76
C ARG A 33 -1.49 5.27 5.43
N VAL A 34 -0.47 4.42 5.48
CA VAL A 34 -0.01 3.70 4.28
C VAL A 34 -0.87 2.45 4.10
N LEU A 35 -1.37 2.24 2.89
CA LEU A 35 -2.13 1.07 2.49
C LEU A 35 -1.27 0.19 1.57
N LEU A 36 -1.15 -1.09 1.93
CA LEU A 36 -0.58 -2.15 1.10
C LEU A 36 -1.63 -3.25 0.95
N ILE A 37 -1.85 -3.75 -0.27
CA ILE A 37 -2.86 -4.79 -0.54
C ILE A 37 -2.20 -6.01 -1.18
N GLU A 38 -2.18 -7.14 -0.48
CA GLU A 38 -1.94 -8.46 -1.08
C GLU A 38 -3.23 -8.95 -1.76
N SER A 39 -3.29 -8.91 -3.10
CA SER A 39 -4.44 -9.39 -3.86
C SER A 39 -4.25 -10.83 -4.36
N GLU A 40 -5.20 -11.72 -4.04
CA GLU A 40 -5.23 -13.09 -4.56
C GLU A 40 -5.34 -13.13 -6.09
N GLN A 41 -6.25 -12.32 -6.66
CA GLN A 41 -6.41 -12.18 -8.11
C GLN A 41 -5.10 -11.76 -8.80
N ARG A 42 -4.35 -10.81 -8.21
CA ARG A 42 -3.07 -10.34 -8.79
C ARG A 42 -1.99 -11.42 -8.73
N LYS A 43 -1.98 -12.26 -7.69
CA LYS A 43 -1.09 -13.44 -7.57
C LYS A 43 -1.44 -14.54 -8.59
N ALA A 44 -2.71 -14.66 -8.96
CA ALA A 44 -3.21 -15.67 -9.90
C ALA A 44 -3.34 -15.18 -11.35
N ARG A 45 -3.06 -13.90 -11.65
CA ARG A 45 -3.29 -13.29 -12.99
C ARG A 45 -2.58 -14.03 -14.12
N LEU A 46 -1.39 -14.55 -13.86
CA LEU A 46 -0.55 -15.28 -14.81
C LEU A 46 0.11 -16.44 -14.07
N PRO A 47 0.64 -17.46 -14.79
CA PRO A 47 1.39 -18.57 -14.20
C PRO A 47 2.77 -18.11 -13.71
N TYR A 48 2.80 -17.26 -12.69
CA TYR A 48 4.03 -16.71 -12.15
C TYR A 48 4.86 -17.81 -11.47
N HIS A 49 6.17 -17.73 -11.65
CA HIS A 49 7.10 -18.59 -10.95
C HIS A 49 6.97 -18.41 -9.42
N ARG A 50 6.96 -19.51 -8.66
CA ARG A 50 6.76 -19.49 -7.19
C ARG A 50 7.74 -18.54 -6.48
N LYS A 51 9.02 -18.53 -6.88
CA LYS A 51 10.03 -17.61 -6.33
C LYS A 51 9.70 -16.12 -6.56
N LYS A 52 9.07 -15.76 -7.69
CA LYS A 52 8.62 -14.38 -7.95
C LYS A 52 7.53 -13.97 -6.95
N LEU A 53 6.56 -14.86 -6.71
CA LEU A 53 5.48 -14.61 -5.75
C LEU A 53 6.04 -14.46 -4.33
N VAL A 54 6.93 -15.37 -3.92
CA VAL A 54 7.60 -15.30 -2.60
C VAL A 54 8.38 -14.00 -2.46
N LEU A 55 9.16 -13.61 -3.47
CA LEU A 55 9.93 -12.37 -3.46
C LEU A 55 9.03 -11.15 -3.24
N LEU A 56 7.99 -10.98 -4.06
CA LEU A 56 7.09 -9.81 -3.98
C LEU A 56 6.34 -9.76 -2.65
N ILE A 57 5.75 -10.89 -2.22
CA ILE A 57 4.97 -10.95 -0.98
C ILE A 57 5.87 -10.68 0.23
N SER A 58 7.05 -11.31 0.28
CA SER A 58 8.01 -11.08 1.36
C SER A 58 8.47 -9.63 1.40
N ALA A 59 8.84 -9.06 0.24
CA ALA A 59 9.24 -7.66 0.15
C ALA A 59 8.14 -6.71 0.64
N MET A 60 6.89 -6.92 0.24
CA MET A 60 5.76 -6.10 0.71
C MET A 60 5.58 -6.16 2.23
N ARG A 61 5.69 -7.35 2.83
CA ARG A 61 5.54 -7.53 4.29
C ARG A 61 6.69 -6.85 5.04
N HIS A 62 7.92 -7.06 4.60
CA HIS A 62 9.09 -6.42 5.21
C HIS A 62 9.04 -4.91 5.07
N TYR A 63 8.60 -4.39 3.91
CA TYR A 63 8.40 -2.97 3.70
C TYR A 63 7.33 -2.38 4.62
N ALA A 64 6.25 -3.12 4.89
CA ALA A 64 5.23 -2.71 5.86
C ALA A 64 5.84 -2.56 7.27
N GLU A 65 6.68 -3.50 7.70
CA GLU A 65 7.36 -3.40 9.00
C GLU A 65 8.41 -2.27 9.02
N GLU A 66 9.14 -2.05 7.93
CA GLU A 66 10.08 -0.91 7.81
C GLU A 66 9.34 0.43 7.94
N LEU A 67 8.19 0.58 7.28
CA LEU A 67 7.37 1.78 7.43
C LEU A 67 6.83 1.95 8.86
N ARG A 68 6.41 0.86 9.51
CA ARG A 68 5.97 0.89 10.92
C ARG A 68 7.11 1.33 11.84
N SER A 69 8.33 0.83 11.64
CA SER A 69 9.49 1.23 12.44
C SER A 69 9.89 2.70 12.24
N LEU A 70 9.58 3.26 11.06
CA LEU A 70 9.70 4.68 10.77
C LEU A 70 8.54 5.53 11.34
N GLY A 71 7.59 4.93 12.05
CA GLY A 71 6.48 5.61 12.72
C GLY A 71 5.25 5.87 11.84
N TYR A 72 5.16 5.25 10.66
CA TYR A 72 3.94 5.30 9.86
C TYR A 72 2.88 4.35 10.42
N THR A 73 1.62 4.76 10.31
CA THR A 73 0.51 3.82 10.44
C THR A 73 0.37 3.03 9.15
N VAL A 74 0.43 1.70 9.21
CA VAL A 74 0.34 0.85 8.01
C VAL A 74 -0.85 -0.08 8.11
N ASP A 75 -1.77 0.05 7.16
CA ASP A 75 -2.85 -0.88 6.91
C ASP A 75 -2.43 -1.88 5.83
N TYR A 76 -2.25 -3.13 6.24
CA TYR A 76 -1.80 -4.21 5.38
C TYR A 76 -2.93 -5.20 5.15
N VAL A 77 -3.56 -5.13 3.98
CA VAL A 77 -4.80 -5.84 3.68
C VAL A 77 -4.53 -7.05 2.80
N ARG A 78 -5.04 -8.22 3.19
CA ARG A 78 -5.16 -9.37 2.28
C ARG A 78 -6.59 -9.43 1.77
N ALA A 79 -6.77 -9.47 0.45
CA ALA A 79 -8.10 -9.43 -0.16
C ALA A 79 -8.16 -10.26 -1.47
N PRO A 80 -9.34 -10.74 -1.87
CA PRO A 80 -9.53 -11.39 -3.16
C PRO A 80 -9.06 -10.50 -4.33
N THR A 81 -9.48 -9.22 -4.34
CA THR A 81 -9.08 -8.23 -5.37
C THR A 81 -8.49 -6.97 -4.75
N ALA A 82 -7.70 -6.22 -5.51
CA ALA A 82 -7.18 -4.92 -5.09
C ALA A 82 -8.32 -3.93 -4.80
N LEU A 83 -9.36 -3.93 -5.64
CA LEU A 83 -10.54 -3.06 -5.47
C LEU A 83 -11.28 -3.36 -4.17
N GLU A 84 -11.44 -4.63 -3.82
CA GLU A 84 -12.09 -5.02 -2.57
C GLU A 84 -11.23 -4.63 -1.36
N GLY A 85 -9.91 -4.84 -1.41
CA GLY A 85 -9.00 -4.36 -0.36
C GLY A 85 -9.07 -2.84 -0.17
N LEU A 86 -9.12 -2.10 -1.27
CA LEU A 86 -9.25 -0.64 -1.26
C LEU A 86 -10.59 -0.20 -0.65
N ARG A 87 -11.71 -0.85 -1.01
CA ARG A 87 -13.02 -0.57 -0.44
C ARG A 87 -13.04 -0.79 1.07
N ARG A 88 -12.53 -1.93 1.53
CA ARG A 88 -12.41 -2.25 2.97
C ARG A 88 -11.61 -1.18 3.72
N HIS A 89 -10.49 -0.73 3.15
CA HIS A 89 -9.68 0.35 3.71
C HIS A 89 -10.46 1.66 3.82
N VAL A 90 -11.14 2.08 2.74
CA VAL A 90 -11.91 3.33 2.71
C VAL A 90 -13.08 3.28 3.69
N GLU A 91 -13.76 2.15 3.80
CA GLU A 91 -14.87 1.98 4.75
C GLU A 91 -14.38 2.04 6.21
N ALA A 92 -13.27 1.35 6.52
CA ALA A 92 -12.72 1.27 7.87
C ALA A 92 -12.09 2.59 8.35
N HIS A 93 -11.48 3.38 7.44
CA HIS A 93 -10.65 4.52 7.82
C HIS A 93 -11.15 5.87 7.30
N ARG A 94 -12.10 5.88 6.37
CA ARG A 94 -12.74 7.08 5.79
C ARG A 94 -11.73 8.20 5.48
N PRO A 95 -10.68 7.93 4.69
CA PRO A 95 -9.69 8.95 4.36
C PRO A 95 -10.32 10.07 3.54
N ALA A 96 -9.92 11.32 3.78
CA ALA A 96 -10.37 12.44 2.97
C ALA A 96 -9.70 12.50 1.60
N ARG A 97 -8.49 11.97 1.48
CA ARG A 97 -7.79 11.83 0.20
C ARG A 97 -6.96 10.55 0.19
N LEU A 98 -6.86 9.96 -0.99
CA LEU A 98 -6.00 8.82 -1.26
C LEU A 98 -4.97 9.25 -2.32
N LEU A 99 -3.69 9.16 -1.97
CA LEU A 99 -2.58 9.45 -2.86
C LEU A 99 -1.97 8.14 -3.34
N THR A 100 -1.59 8.05 -4.61
CA THR A 100 -0.90 6.89 -5.16
C THR A 100 0.09 7.32 -6.23
N MET A 101 1.15 6.53 -6.43
CA MET A 101 2.04 6.67 -7.58
C MET A 101 1.39 5.95 -8.77
N ALA A 102 1.46 6.55 -9.96
CA ALA A 102 0.93 5.93 -11.18
C ALA A 102 1.41 4.48 -11.32
N ALA A 103 0.47 3.58 -11.60
CA ALA A 103 0.77 2.17 -11.81
C ALA A 103 1.52 1.96 -13.15
N ALA A 104 2.35 0.92 -13.21
CA ALA A 104 3.03 0.53 -14.44
C ALA A 104 2.14 -0.27 -15.40
N GLU A 105 0.94 -0.67 -14.97
CA GLU A 105 -0.01 -1.50 -15.71
C GLU A 105 -1.44 -0.95 -15.52
N TYR A 106 -2.30 -1.15 -16.53
CA TYR A 106 -3.72 -0.81 -16.50
C TYR A 106 -4.57 -1.89 -15.83
#